data_AF-A0A4V2SCB7-F1
#
_entry.id   AF-A0A4V2SCB7-F1
#
_cell.length_a   1.000
_cell.length_b   1.000
_cell.length_c   1.000
_cell.angle_alpha   90.00
_cell.angle_beta   90.00
_cell.angle_gamma   90.00
#
_symmetry.space_group_name_H-M   'P 1'
#
loop_
_entity.id
_entity.type
_entity.pdbx_description
1 polymer ?
#
loop_
_entity_poly.entity_id
_entity_poly.type
_entity_poly.pdbx_seq_one_letter_code
_entity_poly.pdbx_strand_id
1 'polypeptide(L)'
;MKKICMFFCILLFTSIVSYGDVNGPYRDGFIEGYVKKIVDNQIQIEEYDGTVHLLNLDKKVILKIDDILVRLNDFKPGMEVYGELRGRRLNHLESYSTENMGYIPPGGKVRSGIVKRIDRDQISVKTPLGEETYFISPATMILKKGENVRASTLYAGDRVKLYFDQVDTTSISRMNIEGNSILIKDLYRGKLARADQLEDEIILGNVEAFHNGKWQEDKNSIAIPYTTELPLYVGGQKIPYQNLKYYTGKTVYMAVKDFFGSDKIEKMVVKSQYESTYSDKIEKINWYSDTFELANHKNIRFSDGTMVIKNGRLVDKESINPNADAFIVADGRGNDLYADVINVYNEDLNNSNIGQNYIYAGRLGRIFEDKVYLKDFYLLNQHDWESFRTRKESDEKELFYDNDTTIYDLENKKYILPKEFFAGDYAVDEETDDDDRIEKNHLKDWHGYIYTDGDRITSIIVQKKLDTLSRQRVTNGVVQKAEDDKLVGWTVYLTDGKDYSQRHEKWMAKNTTIRVNLEKAMIVKNEKIISPEELQAGDRLYIVRDDFTGKVVVVK
;
A
#
# COMPACT_ATOMS: atom_id res chain seq x y z
N MET A 1 38.43 -17.20 85.86
CA MET A 1 38.03 -16.66 87.19
C MET A 1 37.06 -15.51 86.91
N LYS A 2 35.79 -15.41 87.34
CA LYS A 2 34.99 -15.93 88.44
C LYS A 2 33.48 -15.81 88.07
N LYS A 3 32.69 -16.85 88.38
CA LYS A 3 31.38 -16.86 89.10
C LYS A 3 30.24 -15.93 88.64
N ILE A 4 29.07 -16.40 88.17
CA ILE A 4 27.91 -17.08 88.82
C ILE A 4 26.73 -16.10 89.06
N CYS A 5 25.54 -16.46 88.54
CA CYS A 5 24.12 -16.17 88.91
C CYS A 5 23.67 -14.71 89.20
N MET A 6 22.44 -14.21 88.92
CA MET A 6 21.07 -14.78 88.91
C MET A 6 20.11 -13.70 88.30
N PHE A 7 19.27 -13.99 87.29
CA PHE A 7 17.80 -14.18 87.31
C PHE A 7 16.91 -13.00 87.80
N PHE A 8 16.07 -12.38 86.93
CA PHE A 8 14.57 -12.38 86.95
C PHE A 8 13.93 -11.31 86.02
N CYS A 9 12.91 -11.75 85.26
CA CYS A 9 11.72 -11.03 84.73
C CYS A 9 11.83 -9.73 83.90
N ILE A 10 11.38 -9.78 82.64
CA ILE A 10 10.01 -9.42 82.23
C ILE A 10 9.81 -9.88 80.77
N LEU A 11 8.91 -10.85 80.61
CA LEU A 11 8.25 -11.21 79.36
C LEU A 11 7.12 -10.19 79.14
N LEU A 12 7.22 -9.38 78.09
CA LEU A 12 6.06 -8.69 77.53
C LEU A 12 5.64 -9.41 76.25
N PHE A 13 4.71 -10.34 76.45
CA PHE A 13 3.75 -10.75 75.43
C PHE A 13 2.90 -9.52 75.07
N THR A 14 2.94 -9.11 73.81
CA THR A 14 1.80 -8.46 73.16
C THR A 14 1.37 -9.33 71.98
N SER A 15 0.19 -9.92 72.17
CA SER A 15 -0.59 -10.68 71.21
C SER A 15 -0.83 -9.88 69.93
N ILE A 16 -0.30 -10.35 68.80
CA ILE A 16 -0.87 -10.04 67.48
C ILE A 16 -2.03 -11.01 67.30
N VAL A 17 -3.23 -10.50 67.58
CA VAL A 17 -4.48 -11.13 67.16
C VAL A 17 -4.50 -11.05 65.63
N SER A 18 -4.24 -12.17 64.97
CA SER A 18 -4.61 -12.36 63.58
C SER A 18 -6.12 -12.24 63.50
N TYR A 19 -6.63 -11.14 62.94
CA TYR A 19 -8.00 -11.12 62.43
C TYR A 19 -8.03 -12.14 61.29
N GLY A 20 -8.47 -13.36 61.62
CA GLY A 20 -8.91 -14.31 60.62
C GLY A 20 -10.10 -13.68 59.91
N ASP A 21 -9.99 -13.57 58.59
CA ASP A 21 -11.09 -13.21 57.73
C ASP A 21 -12.32 -14.06 58.10
N VAL A 22 -13.37 -13.37 58.53
CA VAL A 22 -14.48 -13.98 59.28
C VAL A 22 -15.34 -14.84 58.35
N ASN A 23 -15.28 -14.58 57.04
CA ASN A 23 -16.01 -15.27 55.96
C ASN A 23 -15.10 -15.49 54.74
N GLY A 24 -14.16 -16.44 54.84
CA GLY A 24 -13.35 -16.86 53.69
C GLY A 24 -13.98 -18.07 52.99
N PRO A 25 -13.73 -18.26 51.68
CA PRO A 25 -14.38 -19.29 50.86
C PRO A 25 -14.15 -20.73 51.38
N TYR A 26 -13.07 -20.94 52.13
CA TYR A 26 -12.74 -22.21 52.78
C TYR A 26 -13.69 -22.61 53.92
N ARG A 27 -14.44 -21.65 54.49
CA ARG A 27 -15.41 -21.90 55.55
C ARG A 27 -16.81 -22.06 54.98
N ASP A 28 -17.14 -21.26 53.97
CA ASP A 28 -18.46 -21.26 53.34
C ASP A 28 -18.63 -22.41 52.33
N GLY A 29 -17.51 -22.96 51.85
CA GLY A 29 -17.51 -24.12 50.97
C GLY A 29 -17.83 -23.78 49.52
N PHE A 30 -17.82 -22.50 49.16
CA PHE A 30 -17.94 -22.00 47.80
C PHE A 30 -17.15 -20.70 47.63
N ILE A 31 -16.96 -20.27 46.38
CA ILE A 31 -16.31 -19.03 45.98
C ILE A 31 -17.04 -18.45 44.77
N GLU A 32 -17.25 -17.14 44.75
CA GLU A 32 -17.84 -16.41 43.63
C GLU A 32 -16.94 -15.24 43.24
N GLY A 33 -16.76 -15.00 41.94
CA GLY A 33 -15.94 -13.88 41.48
C GLY A 33 -15.45 -14.03 40.05
N TYR A 34 -14.35 -13.36 39.72
CA TYR A 34 -13.78 -13.35 38.38
C TYR A 34 -12.48 -14.15 38.30
N VAL A 35 -12.32 -14.92 37.22
CA VAL A 35 -11.05 -15.57 36.92
C VAL A 35 -9.99 -14.52 36.66
N LYS A 36 -8.91 -14.50 37.44
CA LYS A 36 -7.78 -13.59 37.24
C LYS A 36 -6.71 -14.20 36.35
N LYS A 37 -6.38 -15.47 36.61
CA LYS A 37 -5.36 -16.23 35.90
C LYS A 37 -5.51 -17.72 36.13
N ILE A 38 -5.06 -18.52 35.18
CA ILE A 38 -4.87 -19.98 35.32
C ILE A 38 -3.37 -20.26 35.27
N VAL A 39 -2.88 -21.05 36.24
CA VAL A 39 -1.48 -21.46 36.31
C VAL A 39 -1.45 -22.96 36.60
N ASP A 40 -0.95 -23.74 35.65
CA ASP A 40 -0.92 -25.21 35.73
C ASP A 40 -2.28 -25.83 36.08
N ASN A 41 -2.38 -26.48 37.25
CA ASN A 41 -3.59 -27.10 37.77
C ASN A 41 -4.20 -26.28 38.94
N GLN A 42 -4.03 -24.96 38.87
CA GLN A 42 -4.56 -24.00 39.83
C GLN A 42 -5.28 -22.86 39.10
N ILE A 43 -6.31 -22.33 39.73
CA ILE A 43 -7.05 -21.17 39.26
C ILE A 43 -7.00 -20.06 40.31
N GLN A 44 -6.73 -18.84 39.85
CA GLN A 44 -6.77 -17.66 40.68
C GLN A 44 -8.09 -16.94 40.46
N ILE A 45 -8.88 -16.78 41.52
CA ILE A 45 -10.20 -16.12 41.50
C ILE A 45 -10.14 -14.88 42.38
N GLU A 46 -10.64 -13.77 41.86
CA GLU A 46 -10.85 -12.51 42.58
C GLU A 46 -12.33 -12.40 42.95
N GLU A 47 -12.64 -12.43 44.25
CA GLU A 47 -14.01 -12.26 44.75
C GLU A 47 -14.50 -10.82 44.53
N TYR A 48 -15.81 -10.59 44.63
CA TYR A 48 -16.41 -9.28 44.37
C TYR A 48 -15.93 -8.18 45.32
N ASP A 49 -15.39 -8.54 46.49
CA ASP A 49 -14.78 -7.60 47.45
C ASP A 49 -13.31 -7.26 47.13
N GLY A 50 -12.76 -7.85 46.06
CA GLY A 50 -11.39 -7.65 45.59
C GLY A 50 -10.36 -8.58 46.24
N THR A 51 -10.77 -9.50 47.13
CA THR A 51 -9.87 -10.51 47.68
C THR A 51 -9.51 -11.56 46.63
N VAL A 52 -8.29 -12.09 46.67
CA VAL A 52 -7.77 -12.99 45.64
C VAL A 52 -7.35 -14.33 46.23
N HIS A 53 -7.88 -15.41 45.67
CA HIS A 53 -7.64 -16.77 46.14
C HIS A 53 -7.03 -17.62 45.03
N LEU A 54 -6.00 -18.39 45.39
CA LEU A 54 -5.40 -19.38 44.50
C LEU A 54 -5.84 -20.78 44.92
N LEU A 55 -6.59 -21.45 44.04
CA LEU A 55 -7.29 -22.69 44.36
C LEU A 55 -6.72 -23.86 43.56
N ASN A 56 -6.48 -24.97 44.27
CA ASN A 56 -6.10 -26.23 43.67
C ASN A 56 -7.34 -27.02 43.25
N LEU A 57 -7.31 -27.65 42.08
CA LEU A 57 -8.39 -28.50 41.63
C LEU A 57 -8.33 -29.89 42.31
N ASP A 58 -9.50 -30.46 42.63
CA ASP A 58 -9.62 -31.86 43.04
C ASP A 58 -9.40 -32.80 41.83
N LYS A 59 -9.00 -34.05 42.06
CA LYS A 59 -8.76 -35.08 41.03
C LYS A 59 -10.01 -35.41 40.21
N LYS A 60 -11.21 -35.09 40.72
CA LYS A 60 -12.52 -35.32 40.09
C LYS A 60 -13.35 -34.04 40.03
N VAL A 61 -12.70 -32.90 39.79
CA VAL A 61 -13.36 -31.62 39.61
C VAL A 61 -14.32 -31.66 38.41
N ILE A 62 -15.52 -31.09 38.58
CA ILE A 62 -16.49 -30.89 37.50
C ILE A 62 -16.39 -29.44 37.04
N LEU A 63 -16.10 -29.24 35.76
CA LEU A 63 -15.90 -27.93 35.16
C LEU A 63 -16.96 -27.70 34.08
N LYS A 64 -17.75 -26.64 34.22
CA LYS A 64 -18.83 -26.30 33.28
C LYS A 64 -18.76 -24.86 32.79
N ILE A 65 -19.13 -24.66 31.53
CA ILE A 65 -19.49 -23.35 30.96
C ILE A 65 -20.82 -23.55 30.25
N ASP A 66 -21.85 -22.79 30.59
CA ASP A 66 -23.21 -22.91 30.00
C ASP A 66 -23.76 -24.35 30.05
N ASP A 67 -23.59 -25.01 31.20
CA ASP A 67 -23.92 -26.42 31.44
C ASP A 67 -23.16 -27.47 30.61
N ILE A 68 -22.21 -27.04 29.76
CA ILE A 68 -21.35 -27.92 28.97
C ILE A 68 -20.09 -28.25 29.76
N LEU A 69 -19.71 -29.53 29.80
CA LEU A 69 -18.45 -29.97 30.42
C LEU A 69 -17.24 -29.48 29.61
N VAL A 70 -16.33 -28.79 30.28
CA VAL A 70 -15.14 -28.17 29.67
C VAL A 70 -13.85 -28.54 30.40
N ARG A 71 -12.70 -28.10 29.87
CA ARG A 71 -11.39 -28.20 30.52
C ARG A 71 -11.08 -26.92 31.27
N LEU A 72 -10.15 -26.97 32.23
CA LEU A 72 -9.74 -25.79 33.01
C LEU A 72 -9.28 -24.63 32.12
N ASN A 73 -8.52 -24.94 31.06
CA ASN A 73 -7.99 -23.94 30.12
C ASN A 73 -9.07 -23.22 29.29
N ASP A 74 -10.31 -23.69 29.32
CA ASP A 74 -11.43 -23.07 28.61
C ASP A 74 -11.95 -21.84 29.36
N PHE A 75 -11.75 -21.77 30.69
CA PHE A 75 -12.00 -20.55 31.46
C PHE A 75 -10.95 -19.48 31.11
N LYS A 76 -11.39 -18.24 30.91
CA LYS A 76 -10.54 -17.10 30.53
C LYS A 76 -10.52 -16.04 31.61
N PRO A 77 -9.40 -15.29 31.76
CA PRO A 77 -9.38 -14.12 32.63
C PRO A 77 -10.56 -13.19 32.34
N GLY A 78 -11.25 -12.75 33.38
CA GLY A 78 -12.45 -11.90 33.32
C GLY A 78 -13.77 -12.65 33.31
N MET A 79 -13.79 -13.99 33.18
CA MET A 79 -15.03 -14.77 33.29
C MET A 79 -15.52 -14.80 34.74
N GLU A 80 -16.82 -14.54 34.92
CA GLU A 80 -17.49 -14.73 36.20
C GLU A 80 -17.70 -16.21 36.48
N VAL A 81 -17.40 -16.65 37.69
CA VAL A 81 -17.42 -18.06 38.08
C VAL A 81 -18.05 -18.24 39.44
N TYR A 82 -18.76 -19.36 39.58
CA TYR A 82 -19.17 -19.95 40.84
C TYR A 82 -18.41 -21.25 41.04
N GLY A 83 -17.74 -21.41 42.18
CA GLY A 83 -16.95 -22.60 42.49
C GLY A 83 -17.37 -23.20 43.81
N GLU A 84 -17.56 -24.52 43.86
CA GLU A 84 -17.69 -25.23 45.14
C GLU A 84 -16.32 -25.70 45.63
N LEU A 85 -16.13 -25.68 46.94
CA LEU A 85 -14.93 -26.09 47.63
C LEU A 85 -15.21 -27.27 48.56
N ARG A 86 -14.42 -28.34 48.39
CA ARG A 86 -14.31 -29.43 49.37
C ARG A 86 -13.02 -29.26 50.17
N GLY A 87 -13.14 -28.57 51.31
CA GLY A 87 -11.98 -28.20 52.13
C GLY A 87 -11.19 -27.06 51.48
N ARG A 88 -9.98 -27.33 50.98
CA ARG A 88 -9.14 -26.32 50.28
C ARG A 88 -8.95 -26.60 48.78
N ARG A 89 -9.85 -27.41 48.21
CA ARG A 89 -9.79 -27.82 46.82
C ARG A 89 -11.13 -27.60 46.13
N LEU A 90 -11.05 -27.18 44.88
CA LEU A 90 -12.19 -26.94 44.01
C LEU A 90 -12.75 -28.28 43.52
N ASN A 91 -13.99 -28.60 43.89
CA ASN A 91 -14.71 -29.80 43.42
C ASN A 91 -15.66 -29.47 42.26
N HIS A 92 -16.12 -28.24 42.17
CA HIS A 92 -16.97 -27.77 41.08
C HIS A 92 -16.55 -26.36 40.67
N LEU A 93 -16.60 -26.07 39.38
CA LEU A 93 -16.49 -24.71 38.86
C LEU A 93 -17.45 -24.59 37.69
N GLU A 94 -18.35 -23.63 37.79
CA GLU A 94 -19.23 -23.23 36.71
C GLU A 94 -18.99 -21.77 36.35
N SER A 95 -19.14 -21.48 35.06
CA SER A 95 -19.20 -20.13 34.53
C SER A 95 -20.39 -20.05 33.60
N TYR A 96 -20.91 -18.84 33.46
CA TYR A 96 -21.89 -18.51 32.44
C TYR A 96 -21.20 -17.62 31.42
N SER A 97 -21.57 -17.74 30.15
CA SER A 97 -21.15 -16.76 29.15
C SER A 97 -21.69 -15.38 29.54
N THR A 98 -20.93 -14.59 30.30
CA THR A 98 -21.31 -13.23 30.68
C THR A 98 -21.43 -12.38 29.42
N GLU A 99 -22.53 -11.64 29.32
CA GLU A 99 -22.93 -10.77 28.21
C GLU A 99 -21.95 -9.59 27.97
N ASN A 100 -20.76 -9.88 27.46
CA ASN A 100 -20.11 -8.96 26.52
C ASN A 100 -20.08 -9.65 25.15
N MET A 101 -21.27 -9.86 24.59
CA MET A 101 -21.43 -10.21 23.18
C MET A 101 -20.69 -9.14 22.36
N GLY A 102 -19.56 -9.51 21.75
CA GLY A 102 -18.82 -8.64 20.82
C GLY A 102 -17.47 -8.10 21.29
N TYR A 103 -16.97 -8.44 22.49
CA TYR A 103 -15.57 -8.12 22.82
C TYR A 103 -14.62 -9.06 22.07
N ILE A 104 -13.70 -8.46 21.30
CA ILE A 104 -12.54 -9.13 20.72
C ILE A 104 -11.28 -8.42 21.21
N PRO A 105 -10.14 -9.13 21.35
CA PRO A 105 -8.87 -8.45 21.55
C PRO A 105 -8.60 -7.50 20.37
N PRO A 106 -7.81 -6.42 20.56
CA PRO A 106 -7.39 -5.56 19.46
C PRO A 106 -6.79 -6.37 18.30
N GLY A 107 -7.24 -6.10 17.09
CA GLY A 107 -6.93 -6.86 15.88
C GLY A 107 -7.48 -8.29 15.85
N GLY A 108 -8.43 -8.64 16.72
CA GLY A 108 -8.99 -9.99 16.86
C GLY A 108 -9.89 -10.39 15.69
N LYS A 109 -10.55 -9.42 15.03
CA LYS A 109 -11.29 -9.65 13.78
C LYS A 109 -10.37 -9.35 12.62
N VAL A 110 -10.28 -10.31 11.70
CA VAL A 110 -9.45 -10.21 10.49
C VAL A 110 -10.32 -10.39 9.26
N ARG A 111 -10.06 -9.56 8.25
CA ARG A 111 -10.59 -9.72 6.89
C ARG A 111 -9.44 -9.69 5.90
N SER A 112 -9.60 -10.37 4.77
CA SER A 112 -8.59 -10.39 3.71
C SER A 112 -9.28 -10.35 2.36
N GLY A 113 -8.69 -9.63 1.42
CA GLY A 113 -9.27 -9.46 0.09
C GLY A 113 -8.44 -8.55 -0.80
N ILE A 114 -9.02 -8.18 -1.94
CA ILE A 114 -8.39 -7.32 -2.95
C ILE A 114 -9.11 -5.98 -2.99
N VAL A 115 -8.37 -4.88 -2.93
CA VAL A 115 -8.91 -3.53 -3.03
C VAL A 115 -9.49 -3.32 -4.43
N LYS A 116 -10.78 -3.03 -4.51
CA LYS A 116 -11.52 -2.80 -5.76
C LYS A 116 -11.62 -1.33 -6.11
N ARG A 117 -11.96 -0.52 -5.10
CA ARG A 117 -12.15 0.92 -5.23
C ARG A 117 -11.61 1.61 -4.00
N ILE A 118 -11.06 2.79 -4.21
CA ILE A 118 -10.59 3.68 -3.17
C ILE A 118 -11.34 4.99 -3.38
N ASP A 119 -12.01 5.48 -2.34
CA ASP A 119 -12.70 6.75 -2.35
C ASP A 119 -12.48 7.49 -1.04
N ARG A 120 -11.49 8.39 -1.02
CA ARG A 120 -11.07 9.12 0.19
C ARG A 120 -10.83 8.13 1.33
N ASP A 121 -11.43 8.34 2.49
CA ASP A 121 -11.31 7.47 3.66
C ASP A 121 -11.97 6.09 3.50
N GLN A 122 -12.63 5.80 2.37
CA GLN A 122 -13.32 4.52 2.14
C GLN A 122 -12.58 3.63 1.15
N ILE A 123 -12.54 2.33 1.45
CA ILE A 123 -12.08 1.30 0.51
C ILE A 123 -13.15 0.23 0.34
N SER A 124 -13.38 -0.18 -0.91
CA SER A 124 -14.12 -1.40 -1.21
C SER A 124 -13.13 -2.55 -1.41
N VAL A 125 -13.38 -3.67 -0.74
CA VAL A 125 -12.53 -4.86 -0.77
C VAL A 125 -13.36 -6.08 -1.16
N LYS A 126 -12.90 -6.78 -2.19
CA LYS A 126 -13.45 -8.07 -2.60
C LYS A 126 -12.88 -9.17 -1.72
N THR A 127 -13.72 -9.72 -0.85
CA THR A 127 -13.43 -10.86 0.02
C THR A 127 -13.97 -12.16 -0.61
N PRO A 128 -13.65 -13.34 -0.06
CA PRO A 128 -14.27 -14.60 -0.49
C PRO A 128 -15.80 -14.63 -0.31
N LEU A 129 -16.36 -13.80 0.57
CA LEU A 129 -17.80 -13.73 0.84
C LEU A 129 -18.53 -12.71 -0.05
N GLY A 130 -17.80 -11.82 -0.72
CA GLY A 130 -18.37 -10.76 -1.53
C GLY A 130 -17.60 -9.45 -1.39
N GLU A 131 -18.18 -8.38 -1.91
CA GLU A 131 -17.62 -7.04 -1.81
C GLU A 131 -18.08 -6.37 -0.51
N GLU A 132 -17.13 -5.86 0.28
CA GLU A 132 -17.38 -5.18 1.55
C GLU A 132 -16.67 -3.80 1.57
N THR A 133 -17.27 -2.82 2.24
CA THR A 133 -16.70 -1.46 2.37
C THR A 133 -16.15 -1.24 3.78
N TYR A 134 -14.96 -0.66 3.87
CA TYR A 134 -14.27 -0.35 5.12
C TYR A 134 -13.73 1.09 5.13
N PHE A 135 -13.42 1.60 6.32
CA PHE A 135 -13.00 2.97 6.54
C PHE A 135 -11.59 3.05 7.11
N ILE A 136 -10.80 3.98 6.58
CA ILE A 136 -9.45 4.34 7.02
C ILE A 136 -9.54 5.65 7.79
N SER A 137 -8.93 5.70 8.97
CA SER A 137 -8.83 6.92 9.78
C SER A 137 -7.36 7.34 9.92
N PRO A 138 -7.07 8.56 10.41
CA PRO A 138 -5.69 8.94 10.76
C PRO A 138 -5.02 8.03 11.79
N ALA A 139 -5.81 7.28 12.59
CA ALA A 139 -5.30 6.31 13.56
C ALA A 139 -5.05 4.92 12.95
N THR A 140 -5.49 4.66 11.72
CA THR A 140 -5.29 3.37 11.05
C THR A 140 -3.81 3.17 10.72
N MET A 141 -3.20 2.14 11.29
CA MET A 141 -1.81 1.77 11.00
C MET A 141 -1.75 1.00 9.68
N ILE A 142 -1.04 1.51 8.67
CA ILE A 142 -0.96 0.87 7.35
C ILE A 142 0.46 0.39 7.13
N LEU A 143 0.64 -0.92 7.00
CA LEU A 143 1.95 -1.55 6.87
C LEU A 143 2.15 -2.09 5.46
N LYS A 144 3.27 -1.76 4.82
CA LYS A 144 3.72 -2.37 3.56
C LYS A 144 5.14 -2.87 3.76
N LYS A 145 5.38 -4.16 3.53
CA LYS A 145 6.67 -4.84 3.86
C LYS A 145 7.11 -4.65 5.32
N GLY A 146 6.17 -4.45 6.24
CA GLY A 146 6.44 -4.23 7.66
C GLY A 146 6.72 -2.77 8.04
N GLU A 147 6.83 -1.85 7.08
CA GLU A 147 7.01 -0.43 7.33
C GLU A 147 5.67 0.30 7.37
N ASN A 148 5.53 1.27 8.27
CA ASN A 148 4.35 2.12 8.35
C ASN A 148 4.37 3.13 7.18
N VAL A 149 3.34 3.08 6.34
CA VAL A 149 3.19 3.90 5.14
C VAL A 149 1.86 4.65 5.17
N ARG A 150 1.71 5.65 4.30
CA ARG A 150 0.46 6.41 4.20
C ARG A 150 -0.57 5.68 3.33
N ALA A 151 -1.84 5.98 3.58
CA ALA A 151 -2.97 5.44 2.82
C ALA A 151 -2.91 5.78 1.32
N SER A 152 -2.25 6.88 0.95
CA SER A 152 -1.99 7.29 -0.44
C SER A 152 -1.12 6.28 -1.21
N THR A 153 -0.44 5.36 -0.53
CA THR A 153 0.33 4.25 -1.14
C THR A 153 -0.56 3.17 -1.75
N LEU A 154 -1.84 3.12 -1.36
CA LEU A 154 -2.77 2.07 -1.76
C LEU A 154 -3.19 2.21 -3.23
N TYR A 155 -3.28 1.07 -3.91
CA TYR A 155 -3.79 0.94 -5.27
C TYR A 155 -5.00 0.00 -5.33
N ALA A 156 -5.89 0.26 -6.28
CA ALA A 156 -6.81 -0.79 -6.74
C ALA A 156 -6.00 -1.99 -7.27
N GLY A 157 -6.41 -3.20 -6.87
CA GLY A 157 -5.66 -4.44 -7.09
C GLY A 157 -4.72 -4.83 -5.95
N ASP A 158 -4.48 -3.97 -4.94
CA ASP A 158 -3.69 -4.36 -3.78
C ASP A 158 -4.39 -5.46 -2.98
N ARG A 159 -3.64 -6.49 -2.56
CA ARG A 159 -4.12 -7.47 -1.60
C ARG A 159 -3.86 -6.96 -0.19
N VAL A 160 -4.92 -6.95 0.63
CA VAL A 160 -4.87 -6.38 1.97
C VAL A 160 -5.37 -7.36 3.02
N LYS A 161 -4.78 -7.27 4.22
CA LYS A 161 -5.26 -7.91 5.44
C LYS A 161 -5.66 -6.84 6.44
N LEU A 162 -6.94 -6.79 6.76
CA LEU A 162 -7.55 -5.79 7.61
C LEU A 162 -7.76 -6.36 9.00
N TYR A 163 -7.39 -5.59 10.02
CA TYR A 163 -7.56 -5.91 11.43
C TYR A 163 -8.51 -4.90 12.05
N PHE A 164 -9.37 -5.41 12.94
CA PHE A 164 -10.38 -4.61 13.64
C PHE A 164 -10.35 -4.93 15.13
N ASP A 165 -10.64 -3.91 15.93
CA ASP A 165 -10.62 -3.99 17.39
C ASP A 165 -12.01 -4.21 17.99
N GLN A 166 -13.06 -4.20 17.16
CA GLN A 166 -14.45 -4.47 17.54
C GLN A 166 -15.12 -5.39 16.50
N VAL A 167 -16.08 -6.21 16.93
CA VAL A 167 -16.75 -7.18 16.03
C VAL A 167 -17.59 -6.47 14.98
N ASP A 168 -18.30 -5.41 15.34
CA ASP A 168 -19.29 -4.75 14.49
C ASP A 168 -18.78 -3.46 13.82
N THR A 169 -17.47 -3.21 13.87
CA THR A 169 -16.88 -2.06 13.18
C THR A 169 -16.43 -2.39 11.76
N THR A 170 -16.51 -1.37 10.91
CA THR A 170 -15.92 -1.30 9.57
C THR A 170 -14.70 -0.37 9.53
N SER A 171 -14.36 0.26 10.66
CA SER A 171 -13.16 1.10 10.81
C SER A 171 -11.93 0.23 11.05
N ILE A 172 -10.95 0.36 10.18
CA ILE A 172 -9.75 -0.48 10.18
C ILE A 172 -8.81 0.05 11.27
N SER A 173 -8.37 -0.81 12.20
CA SER A 173 -7.32 -0.44 13.17
C SER A 173 -5.93 -0.61 12.57
N ARG A 174 -5.70 -1.71 11.84
CA ARG A 174 -4.47 -1.96 11.09
C ARG A 174 -4.75 -2.59 9.74
N MET A 175 -4.02 -2.16 8.72
CA MET A 175 -4.02 -2.72 7.38
C MET A 175 -2.61 -3.21 7.05
N ASN A 176 -2.49 -4.45 6.57
CA ASN A 176 -1.26 -4.91 5.94
C ASN A 176 -1.49 -5.00 4.44
N ILE A 177 -0.73 -4.23 3.67
CA ILE A 177 -0.68 -4.30 2.21
C ILE A 177 0.38 -5.34 1.83
N GLU A 178 0.02 -6.30 0.99
CA GLU A 178 0.98 -7.27 0.46
C GLU A 178 2.09 -6.56 -0.35
N GLY A 179 3.31 -7.10 -0.29
CA GLY A 179 4.49 -6.51 -0.91
C GLY A 179 4.50 -6.61 -2.44
N ASN A 180 5.66 -6.76 -3.06
CA ASN A 180 5.76 -6.74 -4.53
C ASN A 180 5.19 -8.00 -5.21
N SER A 181 4.82 -9.05 -4.45
CA SER A 181 4.26 -10.31 -4.96
C SER A 181 2.90 -10.16 -5.65
N ILE A 182 2.21 -9.02 -5.46
CA ILE A 182 0.96 -8.72 -6.18
C ILE A 182 1.18 -8.11 -7.57
N LEU A 183 2.41 -7.65 -7.87
CA LEU A 183 2.71 -7.04 -9.15
C LEU A 183 2.81 -8.13 -10.21
N ILE A 184 2.25 -7.85 -11.38
CA ILE A 184 2.49 -8.66 -12.57
C ILE A 184 3.97 -8.50 -12.92
N LYS A 185 4.68 -9.62 -12.88
CA LYS A 185 6.08 -9.71 -13.28
C LYS A 185 6.18 -9.59 -14.80
N ASP A 186 5.40 -10.42 -15.49
CA ASP A 186 5.40 -10.50 -16.94
C ASP A 186 4.00 -10.81 -17.48
N LEU A 187 3.77 -10.38 -18.72
CA LEU A 187 2.65 -10.82 -19.54
C LEU A 187 3.21 -11.65 -20.68
N TYR A 188 2.90 -12.94 -20.69
CA TYR A 188 3.36 -13.87 -21.71
C TYR A 188 2.28 -14.18 -22.74
N ARG A 189 2.74 -14.43 -23.96
CA ARG A 189 1.96 -15.06 -25.03
C ARG A 189 2.76 -16.22 -25.58
N GLY A 190 2.13 -17.37 -25.78
CA GLY A 190 2.80 -18.54 -26.34
C GLY A 190 1.82 -19.58 -26.87
N LYS A 191 2.35 -20.65 -27.45
CA LYS A 191 1.57 -21.82 -27.88
C LYS A 191 1.43 -22.80 -26.72
N LEU A 192 0.20 -23.19 -26.39
CA LEU A 192 -0.05 -24.23 -25.40
C LEU A 192 0.51 -25.56 -25.90
N ALA A 193 1.60 -26.02 -25.30
CA ALA A 193 2.22 -27.30 -25.67
C ALA A 193 1.57 -28.45 -24.89
N ARG A 194 1.34 -28.25 -23.59
CA ARG A 194 0.71 -29.23 -22.69
C ARG A 194 0.17 -28.52 -21.45
N ALA A 195 -0.92 -29.06 -20.90
CA ALA A 195 -1.35 -28.78 -19.53
C ALA A 195 -1.22 -30.07 -18.73
N ASP A 196 -0.36 -30.08 -17.72
CA ASP A 196 -0.18 -31.20 -16.82
C ASP A 196 -1.05 -31.03 -15.58
N GLN A 197 -2.04 -31.91 -15.43
CA GLN A 197 -2.98 -31.88 -14.31
C GLN A 197 -2.47 -32.63 -13.08
N LEU A 198 -1.40 -33.41 -13.21
CA LEU A 198 -0.80 -34.11 -12.08
C LEU A 198 0.18 -33.20 -11.34
N GLU A 199 0.93 -32.41 -12.10
CA GLU A 199 1.92 -31.45 -11.56
C GLU A 199 1.37 -30.04 -11.41
N ASP A 200 0.14 -29.80 -11.88
CA ASP A 200 -0.49 -28.47 -11.96
C ASP A 200 0.40 -27.43 -12.66
N GLU A 201 0.94 -27.84 -13.82
CA GLU A 201 1.81 -27.00 -14.66
C GLU A 201 1.26 -26.81 -16.07
N ILE A 202 1.54 -25.65 -16.65
CA ILE A 202 1.28 -25.38 -18.06
C ILE A 202 2.59 -25.15 -18.77
N ILE A 203 2.76 -25.88 -19.88
CA ILE A 203 3.92 -25.77 -20.75
C ILE A 203 3.53 -24.92 -21.95
N LEU A 204 4.19 -23.77 -22.10
CA LEU A 204 4.10 -22.93 -23.30
C LEU A 204 5.36 -23.09 -24.15
N GLY A 205 5.18 -23.18 -25.46
CA GLY A 205 6.25 -23.07 -26.46
C GLY A 205 6.17 -21.75 -27.23
N ASN A 206 7.29 -21.32 -27.81
CA ASN A 206 7.43 -20.06 -28.57
C ASN A 206 6.91 -18.87 -27.74
N VAL A 207 7.53 -18.67 -26.59
CA VAL A 207 7.07 -17.70 -25.58
C VAL A 207 7.59 -16.31 -25.95
N GLU A 208 6.66 -15.37 -25.99
CA GLU A 208 6.94 -13.94 -26.10
C GLU A 208 6.51 -13.24 -24.82
N ALA A 209 7.31 -12.27 -24.36
CA ALA A 209 6.99 -11.37 -23.27
C ALA A 209 6.57 -10.00 -23.80
N PHE A 210 5.60 -9.36 -23.15
CA PHE A 210 5.21 -7.99 -23.49
C PHE A 210 6.08 -6.97 -22.75
N HIS A 211 7.03 -6.39 -23.47
CA HIS A 211 7.90 -5.33 -22.95
C HIS A 211 8.04 -4.19 -23.95
N ASN A 212 8.18 -2.97 -23.43
CA ASN A 212 8.36 -1.76 -24.23
C ASN A 212 7.26 -1.64 -25.31
N GLY A 213 6.01 -1.87 -24.92
CA GLY A 213 4.84 -1.72 -25.81
C GLY A 213 4.74 -2.72 -26.97
N LYS A 214 5.53 -3.81 -26.97
CA LYS A 214 5.49 -4.85 -28.01
C LYS A 214 5.75 -6.25 -27.44
N TRP A 215 5.29 -7.26 -28.16
CA TRP A 215 5.69 -8.65 -27.93
C TRP A 215 7.13 -8.86 -28.40
N GLN A 216 7.95 -9.50 -27.57
CA GLN A 216 9.35 -9.80 -27.84
C GLN A 216 9.61 -11.27 -27.53
N GLU A 217 10.39 -11.96 -28.36
CA GLU A 217 10.81 -13.33 -28.09
C GLU A 217 11.55 -13.40 -26.74
N ASP A 218 11.16 -14.35 -25.89
CA ASP A 218 11.75 -14.55 -24.56
C ASP A 218 12.36 -15.95 -24.43
N LYS A 219 11.51 -16.99 -24.45
CA LYS A 219 11.93 -18.38 -24.23
C LYS A 219 11.34 -19.31 -25.28
N ASN A 220 12.09 -20.32 -25.69
CA ASN A 220 11.57 -21.37 -26.57
C ASN A 220 10.48 -22.20 -25.90
N SER A 221 10.62 -22.46 -24.60
CA SER A 221 9.64 -23.18 -23.80
C SER A 221 9.73 -22.74 -22.33
N ILE A 222 8.59 -22.69 -21.64
CA ILE A 222 8.51 -22.45 -20.20
C ILE A 222 7.43 -23.36 -19.59
N ALA A 223 7.68 -23.86 -18.39
CA ALA A 223 6.69 -24.53 -17.56
C ALA A 223 6.34 -23.60 -16.40
N ILE A 224 5.05 -23.33 -16.19
CA ILE A 224 4.58 -22.40 -15.16
C ILE A 224 3.49 -23.08 -14.34
N PRO A 225 3.62 -23.15 -13.00
CA PRO A 225 2.58 -23.61 -12.11
C PRO A 225 1.29 -22.80 -12.23
N TYR A 226 0.15 -23.49 -12.19
CA TYR A 226 -1.19 -22.91 -12.14
C TYR A 226 -1.98 -23.39 -10.93
N THR A 227 -3.14 -22.78 -10.67
CA THR A 227 -4.10 -23.27 -9.68
C THR A 227 -5.49 -23.32 -10.30
N THR A 228 -6.23 -24.39 -10.00
CA THR A 228 -7.62 -24.55 -10.47
C THR A 228 -8.60 -23.60 -9.78
N GLU A 229 -8.19 -22.91 -8.71
CA GLU A 229 -9.00 -21.89 -8.03
C GLU A 229 -9.23 -20.65 -8.91
N LEU A 230 -8.32 -20.38 -9.85
CA LEU A 230 -8.41 -19.24 -10.76
C LEU A 230 -9.20 -19.61 -12.01
N PRO A 231 -10.26 -18.87 -12.39
CA PRO A 231 -11.05 -19.21 -13.56
C PRO A 231 -10.26 -19.06 -14.87
N LEU A 232 -10.46 -20.02 -15.79
CA LEU A 232 -9.90 -20.02 -17.15
C LEU A 232 -10.97 -19.60 -18.16
N TYR A 233 -10.58 -18.84 -19.19
CA TYR A 233 -11.49 -18.29 -20.18
C TYR A 233 -11.05 -18.53 -21.63
N VAL A 234 -12.04 -18.59 -22.54
CA VAL A 234 -11.89 -18.58 -24.01
C VAL A 234 -13.01 -17.74 -24.60
N GLY A 235 -12.69 -16.71 -25.40
CA GLY A 235 -13.71 -15.85 -26.02
C GLY A 235 -14.70 -15.25 -25.00
N GLY A 236 -14.22 -14.91 -23.80
CA GLY A 236 -15.03 -14.37 -22.72
C GLY A 236 -15.86 -15.36 -21.91
N GLN A 237 -15.86 -16.65 -22.26
CA GLN A 237 -16.59 -17.69 -21.53
C GLN A 237 -15.66 -18.49 -20.62
N LYS A 238 -16.11 -18.76 -19.40
CA LYS A 238 -15.38 -19.60 -18.45
C LYS A 238 -15.39 -21.05 -18.92
N ILE A 239 -14.23 -21.70 -18.88
CA ILE A 239 -14.09 -23.12 -19.22
C ILE A 239 -13.43 -23.92 -18.08
N PRO A 240 -13.71 -25.23 -17.95
CA PRO A 240 -13.00 -26.11 -17.03
C PRO A 240 -11.54 -26.37 -17.48
N TYR A 241 -10.60 -26.44 -16.53
CA TYR A 241 -9.19 -26.79 -16.81
C TYR A 241 -9.03 -28.16 -17.50
N GLN A 242 -9.95 -29.09 -17.25
CA GLN A 242 -9.98 -30.40 -17.89
C GLN A 242 -10.04 -30.32 -19.43
N ASN A 243 -10.53 -29.21 -19.96
CA ASN A 243 -10.65 -28.99 -21.39
C ASN A 243 -9.36 -28.45 -22.04
N LEU A 244 -8.34 -28.02 -21.26
CA LEU A 244 -7.08 -27.48 -21.80
C LEU A 244 -6.39 -28.41 -22.79
N LYS A 245 -6.50 -29.73 -22.59
CA LYS A 245 -5.96 -30.74 -23.52
C LYS A 245 -6.47 -30.57 -24.96
N TYR A 246 -7.68 -30.05 -25.14
CA TYR A 246 -8.29 -29.80 -26.46
C TYR A 246 -7.84 -28.48 -27.09
N TYR A 247 -7.12 -27.63 -26.35
CA TYR A 247 -6.60 -26.34 -26.83
C TYR A 247 -5.09 -26.39 -27.13
N THR A 248 -4.48 -27.58 -27.13
CA THR A 248 -3.07 -27.76 -27.52
C THR A 248 -2.81 -27.14 -28.90
N GLY A 249 -1.73 -26.36 -29.02
CA GLY A 249 -1.35 -25.59 -30.21
C GLY A 249 -2.07 -24.24 -30.36
N LYS A 250 -3.07 -23.93 -29.51
CA LYS A 250 -3.67 -22.58 -29.47
C LYS A 250 -2.73 -21.60 -28.79
N THR A 251 -2.89 -20.33 -29.14
CA THR A 251 -2.19 -19.25 -28.45
C THR A 251 -2.88 -18.99 -27.11
N VAL A 252 -2.10 -18.82 -26.06
CA VAL A 252 -2.56 -18.51 -24.70
C VAL A 252 -1.85 -17.26 -24.23
N TYR A 253 -2.59 -16.40 -23.52
CA TYR A 253 -2.04 -15.25 -22.81
C TYR A 253 -2.08 -15.52 -21.32
N MET A 254 -1.01 -15.15 -20.62
CA MET A 254 -0.86 -15.36 -19.19
C MET A 254 -0.30 -14.12 -18.52
N ALA A 255 -0.97 -13.64 -17.48
CA ALA A 255 -0.39 -12.71 -16.53
C ALA A 255 0.25 -13.51 -15.40
N VAL A 256 1.56 -13.33 -15.20
CA VAL A 256 2.32 -14.06 -14.18
C VAL A 256 2.86 -13.10 -13.11
N LYS A 257 3.00 -13.63 -11.90
CA LYS A 257 3.62 -12.92 -10.77
C LYS A 257 4.82 -13.71 -10.26
N ASP A 258 5.72 -13.01 -9.57
CA ASP A 258 6.76 -13.66 -8.79
C ASP A 258 6.18 -14.16 -7.46
N PHE A 259 6.32 -15.46 -7.21
CA PHE A 259 5.93 -16.10 -5.98
C PHE A 259 7.15 -16.85 -5.41
N PHE A 260 7.82 -16.19 -4.45
CA PHE A 260 9.04 -16.70 -3.81
C PHE A 260 10.17 -17.08 -4.79
N GLY A 261 10.39 -16.26 -5.83
CA GLY A 261 11.43 -16.49 -6.84
C GLY A 261 11.02 -17.43 -7.97
N SER A 262 9.75 -17.84 -8.02
CA SER A 262 9.18 -18.68 -9.07
C SER A 262 7.97 -18.02 -9.73
N ASP A 263 7.81 -18.23 -11.03
CA ASP A 263 6.67 -17.66 -11.76
C ASP A 263 5.39 -18.44 -11.43
N LYS A 264 4.30 -17.72 -11.18
CA LYS A 264 2.97 -18.32 -10.98
C LYS A 264 1.91 -17.62 -11.82
N ILE A 265 1.04 -18.40 -12.45
CA ILE A 265 -0.08 -17.86 -13.24
C ILE A 265 -1.12 -17.24 -12.29
N GLU A 266 -1.45 -15.97 -12.50
CA GLU A 266 -2.53 -15.26 -11.80
C GLU A 266 -3.79 -15.12 -12.67
N LYS A 267 -3.64 -15.09 -14.00
CA LYS A 267 -4.77 -15.15 -14.94
C LYS A 267 -4.33 -15.70 -16.29
N MET A 268 -5.23 -16.43 -16.94
CA MET A 268 -4.97 -17.09 -18.21
C MET A 268 -6.19 -17.04 -19.13
N VAL A 269 -5.95 -16.74 -20.40
CA VAL A 269 -6.97 -16.71 -21.46
C VAL A 269 -6.45 -17.44 -22.69
N VAL A 270 -7.24 -18.37 -23.23
CA VAL A 270 -6.91 -19.04 -24.50
C VAL A 270 -7.54 -18.25 -25.65
N LYS A 271 -6.74 -17.93 -26.66
CA LYS A 271 -7.23 -17.33 -27.89
C LYS A 271 -8.15 -18.29 -28.64
N SER A 272 -9.36 -17.83 -28.95
CA SER A 272 -10.37 -18.57 -29.70
C SER A 272 -10.11 -18.51 -31.21
N GLN A 273 -10.04 -17.29 -31.77
CA GLN A 273 -10.02 -17.00 -33.20
C GLN A 273 -8.75 -16.22 -33.62
N TYR A 274 -8.92 -14.98 -34.09
CA TYR A 274 -7.88 -14.15 -34.68
C TYR A 274 -7.51 -13.02 -33.72
N GLU A 275 -6.21 -12.78 -33.60
CA GLU A 275 -5.69 -11.70 -32.78
C GLU A 275 -5.67 -10.39 -33.55
N SER A 276 -6.05 -9.30 -32.89
CA SER A 276 -5.83 -7.93 -33.33
C SER A 276 -5.34 -7.10 -32.14
N THR A 277 -4.36 -6.24 -32.37
CA THR A 277 -3.80 -5.36 -31.33
C THR A 277 -4.17 -3.91 -31.57
N TYR A 278 -4.56 -3.20 -30.52
CA TYR A 278 -4.86 -1.78 -30.55
C TYR A 278 -4.04 -1.05 -29.48
N SER A 279 -3.64 0.17 -29.77
CA SER A 279 -3.00 1.06 -28.80
C SER A 279 -3.64 2.43 -28.93
N ASP A 280 -4.72 2.65 -28.18
CA ASP A 280 -5.55 3.83 -28.34
C ASP A 280 -6.27 4.21 -27.06
N LYS A 281 -6.91 5.38 -27.07
CA LYS A 281 -7.73 5.87 -25.95
C LYS A 281 -9.09 5.17 -25.93
N ILE A 282 -9.50 4.72 -24.75
CA ILE A 282 -10.86 4.21 -24.49
C ILE A 282 -11.77 5.42 -24.25
N GLU A 283 -12.59 5.81 -25.23
CA GLU A 283 -13.44 7.00 -25.11
C GLU A 283 -14.68 6.76 -24.26
N LYS A 284 -15.35 5.62 -24.49
CA LYS A 284 -16.63 5.31 -23.84
C LYS A 284 -16.64 3.88 -23.37
N ILE A 285 -17.32 3.67 -22.24
CA ILE A 285 -17.54 2.34 -21.68
C ILE A 285 -19.03 2.19 -21.42
N ASN A 286 -19.61 1.11 -21.94
CA ASN A 286 -20.95 0.66 -21.60
C ASN A 286 -20.85 -0.59 -20.72
N TRP A 287 -21.00 -0.38 -19.42
CA TRP A 287 -20.94 -1.44 -18.41
C TRP A 287 -22.14 -2.39 -18.46
N TYR A 288 -23.27 -1.98 -19.04
CA TYR A 288 -24.43 -2.85 -19.18
C TYR A 288 -24.21 -3.94 -20.24
N SER A 289 -23.52 -3.59 -21.34
CA SER A 289 -23.20 -4.53 -22.43
C SER A 289 -21.77 -5.06 -22.38
N ASP A 290 -20.98 -4.70 -21.35
CA ASP A 290 -19.54 -4.95 -21.25
C ASP A 290 -18.79 -4.65 -22.55
N THR A 291 -18.96 -3.43 -23.08
CA THR A 291 -18.33 -2.97 -24.33
C THR A 291 -17.69 -1.61 -24.15
N PHE A 292 -16.53 -1.38 -24.76
CA PHE A 292 -15.95 -0.05 -24.87
C PHE A 292 -15.69 0.35 -26.32
N GLU A 293 -15.70 1.65 -26.56
CA GLU A 293 -15.36 2.27 -27.84
C GLU A 293 -13.98 2.92 -27.72
N LEU A 294 -13.08 2.58 -28.64
CA LEU A 294 -11.79 3.24 -28.81
C LEU A 294 -11.93 4.51 -29.65
N ALA A 295 -10.98 5.45 -29.54
CA ALA A 295 -10.97 6.70 -30.32
C ALA A 295 -10.95 6.50 -31.84
N ASN A 296 -10.50 5.35 -32.32
CA ASN A 296 -10.60 4.94 -33.72
C ASN A 296 -11.96 4.31 -34.10
N HIS A 297 -12.99 4.48 -33.25
CA HIS A 297 -14.35 3.96 -33.39
C HIS A 297 -14.48 2.43 -33.40
N LYS A 298 -13.46 1.71 -32.93
CA LYS A 298 -13.55 0.26 -32.72
C LYS A 298 -14.29 -0.04 -31.43
N ASN A 299 -15.34 -0.84 -31.55
CA ASN A 299 -16.10 -1.37 -30.42
C ASN A 299 -15.54 -2.74 -30.05
N ILE A 300 -15.20 -2.92 -28.78
CA ILE A 300 -14.61 -4.16 -28.27
C ILE A 300 -15.35 -4.57 -27.00
N ARG A 301 -15.74 -5.84 -26.94
CA ARG A 301 -16.38 -6.46 -25.77
C ARG A 301 -15.33 -6.87 -24.76
N PHE A 302 -15.69 -6.94 -23.49
CA PHE A 302 -14.86 -7.46 -22.42
C PHE A 302 -15.72 -8.26 -21.44
N SER A 303 -15.11 -8.90 -20.45
CA SER A 303 -15.81 -9.60 -19.37
C SER A 303 -14.85 -9.85 -18.21
N ASP A 304 -15.31 -10.59 -17.20
CA ASP A 304 -14.48 -11.08 -16.10
C ASP A 304 -13.28 -11.92 -16.59
N GLY A 305 -13.33 -12.46 -17.81
CA GLY A 305 -12.21 -13.16 -18.43
C GLY A 305 -11.09 -12.26 -18.93
N THR A 306 -11.35 -10.98 -19.18
CA THR A 306 -10.36 -10.04 -19.70
C THR A 306 -9.27 -9.75 -18.66
N MET A 307 -7.99 -9.87 -19.04
CA MET A 307 -6.87 -9.49 -18.19
C MET A 307 -6.68 -7.98 -18.23
N VAL A 308 -7.15 -7.30 -17.18
CA VAL A 308 -6.95 -5.85 -17.05
C VAL A 308 -5.73 -5.60 -16.17
N ILE A 309 -4.70 -5.02 -16.75
CA ILE A 309 -3.48 -4.64 -16.05
C ILE A 309 -3.49 -3.12 -15.91
N LYS A 310 -3.44 -2.64 -14.68
CA LYS A 310 -3.36 -1.22 -14.35
C LYS A 310 -2.37 -1.04 -13.22
N ASN A 311 -1.48 -0.06 -13.34
CA ASN A 311 -0.46 0.20 -12.32
C ASN A 311 0.36 -1.04 -11.91
N GLY A 312 0.71 -1.88 -12.89
CA GLY A 312 1.46 -3.13 -12.69
C GLY A 312 0.68 -4.23 -11.97
N ARG A 313 -0.64 -4.08 -11.76
CA ARG A 313 -1.48 -5.04 -11.04
C ARG A 313 -2.57 -5.58 -11.93
N LEU A 314 -2.97 -6.81 -11.67
CA LEU A 314 -4.21 -7.34 -12.21
C LEU A 314 -5.38 -6.73 -11.45
N VAL A 315 -6.25 -6.04 -12.18
CA VAL A 315 -7.45 -5.41 -11.62
C VAL A 315 -8.69 -6.00 -12.28
N ASP A 316 -9.84 -5.79 -11.63
CA ASP A 316 -11.11 -6.18 -12.21
C ASP A 316 -11.55 -5.18 -13.29
N LYS A 317 -12.50 -5.60 -14.14
CA LYS A 317 -12.94 -4.81 -15.30
C LYS A 317 -13.49 -3.43 -14.93
N GLU A 318 -14.12 -3.29 -13.76
CA GLU A 318 -14.68 -2.01 -13.29
C GLU A 318 -13.60 -0.96 -12.96
N SER A 319 -12.32 -1.35 -12.91
CA SER A 319 -11.21 -0.43 -12.70
C SER A 319 -10.73 0.26 -13.99
N ILE A 320 -11.31 -0.08 -15.15
CA ILE A 320 -11.07 0.63 -16.41
C ILE A 320 -11.82 1.97 -16.36
N ASN A 321 -11.11 3.05 -16.66
CA ASN A 321 -11.69 4.39 -16.69
C ASN A 321 -11.89 4.86 -18.14
N PRO A 322 -12.95 5.63 -18.43
CA PRO A 322 -13.01 6.40 -19.66
C PRO A 322 -11.80 7.32 -19.79
N ASN A 323 -11.42 7.63 -21.03
CA ASN A 323 -10.23 8.38 -21.44
C ASN A 323 -8.88 7.73 -21.11
N ALA A 324 -8.87 6.48 -20.65
CA ALA A 324 -7.65 5.73 -20.44
C ALA A 324 -6.99 5.38 -21.78
N ASP A 325 -5.70 5.65 -21.90
CA ASP A 325 -4.85 5.15 -22.96
C ASP A 325 -4.43 3.72 -22.63
N ALA A 326 -4.68 2.78 -23.54
CA ALA A 326 -4.42 1.38 -23.28
C ALA A 326 -3.88 0.65 -24.50
N PHE A 327 -3.12 -0.41 -24.23
CA PHE A 327 -2.87 -1.48 -25.18
C PHE A 327 -3.89 -2.58 -25.00
N ILE A 328 -4.54 -2.97 -26.10
CA ILE A 328 -5.58 -3.98 -26.12
C ILE A 328 -5.16 -5.10 -27.06
N VAL A 329 -5.28 -6.33 -26.56
CA VAL A 329 -5.26 -7.53 -27.41
C VAL A 329 -6.68 -8.03 -27.50
N ALA A 330 -7.23 -8.00 -28.71
CA ALA A 330 -8.57 -8.46 -29.01
C ALA A 330 -8.53 -9.76 -29.80
N ASP A 331 -9.46 -10.66 -29.49
CA ASP A 331 -9.73 -11.90 -30.19
C ASP A 331 -11.10 -11.80 -30.89
N GLY A 332 -11.13 -12.13 -32.19
CA GLY A 332 -12.38 -12.20 -32.93
C GLY A 332 -12.24 -11.86 -34.41
N ARG A 333 -13.36 -11.50 -35.04
CA ARG A 333 -13.39 -11.16 -36.48
C ARG A 333 -14.37 -10.02 -36.76
N GLY A 334 -13.94 -9.08 -37.59
CA GLY A 334 -14.78 -7.96 -38.03
C GLY A 334 -15.13 -7.06 -36.85
N ASN A 335 -16.41 -6.98 -36.51
CA ASN A 335 -16.92 -6.16 -35.41
C ASN A 335 -17.22 -6.98 -34.14
N ASP A 336 -17.10 -8.30 -34.18
CA ASP A 336 -17.20 -9.15 -32.99
C ASP A 336 -15.78 -9.35 -32.43
N LEU A 337 -15.32 -8.34 -31.69
CA LEU A 337 -14.02 -8.31 -31.06
C LEU A 337 -14.20 -8.41 -29.55
N TYR A 338 -13.38 -9.26 -28.93
CA TYR A 338 -13.39 -9.51 -27.50
C TYR A 338 -12.00 -9.28 -26.91
N ALA A 339 -11.87 -8.46 -25.87
CA ALA A 339 -10.58 -8.15 -25.26
C ALA A 339 -10.10 -9.31 -24.37
N ASP A 340 -8.96 -9.89 -24.73
CA ASP A 340 -8.24 -10.86 -23.90
C ASP A 340 -7.33 -10.14 -22.89
N VAL A 341 -6.68 -9.06 -23.33
CA VAL A 341 -5.77 -8.23 -22.51
C VAL A 341 -6.11 -6.76 -22.71
N ILE A 342 -6.13 -6.01 -21.60
CA ILE A 342 -6.16 -4.54 -21.57
C ILE A 342 -5.05 -4.10 -20.62
N ASN A 343 -4.00 -3.48 -21.14
CA ASN A 343 -2.92 -2.90 -20.34
C ASN A 343 -3.03 -1.38 -20.37
N VAL A 344 -3.42 -0.79 -19.25
CA VAL A 344 -3.66 0.64 -19.08
C VAL A 344 -2.32 1.36 -18.89
N TYR A 345 -2.06 2.37 -19.72
CA TYR A 345 -0.83 3.15 -19.69
C TYR A 345 -0.86 4.32 -18.70
N ASN A 346 -2.06 4.82 -18.37
CA ASN A 346 -2.21 5.94 -17.43
C ASN A 346 -1.66 5.55 -16.05
N GLU A 347 -0.76 6.39 -15.57
CA GLU A 347 -0.33 6.40 -14.19
C GLU A 347 -0.11 7.85 -13.78
N ASP A 348 -0.86 8.26 -12.76
CA ASP A 348 -0.92 9.63 -12.26
C ASP A 348 0.06 9.85 -11.12
N LEU A 349 0.31 11.11 -10.76
CA LEU A 349 1.09 11.47 -9.57
C LEU A 349 0.48 10.89 -8.28
N ASN A 350 -0.84 10.85 -8.19
CA ASN A 350 -1.58 10.24 -7.09
C ASN A 350 -2.10 8.86 -7.48
N ASN A 351 -1.91 7.88 -6.59
CA ASN A 351 -2.30 6.49 -6.86
C ASN A 351 -3.82 6.28 -6.75
N SER A 352 -4.47 7.14 -5.96
CA SER A 352 -5.90 7.18 -5.71
C SER A 352 -6.31 8.60 -5.28
N ASN A 353 -7.61 8.81 -5.08
CA ASN A 353 -8.14 10.08 -4.58
C ASN A 353 -7.94 10.31 -3.06
N ILE A 354 -7.25 9.39 -2.37
CA ILE A 354 -6.70 9.63 -1.02
C ILE A 354 -5.50 10.56 -1.09
N GLY A 355 -4.65 10.38 -2.10
CA GLY A 355 -3.44 11.17 -2.26
C GLY A 355 -3.77 12.60 -2.67
N GLN A 356 -3.12 13.55 -2.01
CA GLN A 356 -3.20 14.98 -2.34
C GLN A 356 -1.82 15.50 -2.73
N ASN A 357 -1.04 14.70 -3.46
CA ASN A 357 0.29 15.12 -3.83
C ASN A 357 0.24 16.06 -5.03
N TYR A 358 1.03 17.14 -4.97
CA TYR A 358 1.19 18.09 -6.06
C TYR A 358 2.68 18.34 -6.33
N ILE A 359 2.99 18.72 -7.57
CA ILE A 359 4.31 19.21 -7.94
C ILE A 359 4.16 20.65 -8.42
N TYR A 360 4.89 21.55 -7.77
CA TYR A 360 5.01 22.94 -8.18
C TYR A 360 6.40 23.25 -8.72
N ALA A 361 6.48 24.21 -9.62
CA ALA A 361 7.71 24.89 -9.98
C ALA A 361 7.48 26.40 -9.97
N GLY A 362 8.36 27.21 -9.39
CA GLY A 362 8.09 28.65 -9.32
C GLY A 362 9.19 29.45 -8.64
N ARG A 363 9.02 30.77 -8.64
CA ARG A 363 9.92 31.73 -8.00
C ARG A 363 9.57 31.87 -6.52
N LEU A 364 10.56 31.78 -5.64
CA LEU A 364 10.40 31.94 -4.20
C LEU A 364 10.30 33.43 -3.89
N GLY A 365 9.10 33.91 -3.55
CA GLY A 365 8.83 35.34 -3.38
C GLY A 365 9.01 35.83 -1.95
N ARG A 366 8.44 35.13 -0.97
CA ARG A 366 8.56 35.46 0.45
C ARG A 366 8.65 34.18 1.25
N ILE A 367 9.55 34.14 2.23
CA ILE A 367 9.72 33.00 3.13
C ILE A 367 9.56 33.52 4.55
N PHE A 368 8.63 32.92 5.30
CA PHE A 368 8.43 33.10 6.74
C PHE A 368 8.80 31.81 7.45
N GLU A 369 8.82 31.79 8.79
CA GLU A 369 9.28 30.62 9.57
C GLU A 369 8.56 29.30 9.25
N ASP A 370 7.29 29.34 8.86
CA ASP A 370 6.42 28.17 8.63
C ASP A 370 5.76 28.13 7.24
N LYS A 371 6.03 29.11 6.39
CA LYS A 371 5.40 29.22 5.06
C LYS A 371 6.23 29.94 4.03
N VAL A 372 6.00 29.58 2.76
CA VAL A 372 6.62 30.19 1.59
C VAL A 372 5.55 30.57 0.58
N TYR A 373 5.72 31.73 -0.03
CA TYR A 373 4.88 32.24 -1.10
C TYR A 373 5.59 32.13 -2.44
N LEU A 374 4.93 31.49 -3.40
CA LEU A 374 5.44 31.36 -4.76
C LEU A 374 4.88 32.44 -5.68
N LYS A 375 5.76 33.12 -6.39
CA LYS A 375 5.47 34.04 -7.50
C LYS A 375 5.59 33.31 -8.83
N ASP A 376 4.78 33.72 -9.80
CA ASP A 376 4.81 33.22 -11.20
C ASP A 376 5.00 31.69 -11.25
N PHE A 377 4.17 30.98 -10.51
CA PHE A 377 4.33 29.57 -10.25
C PHE A 377 3.62 28.72 -11.29
N TYR A 378 3.97 27.45 -11.31
CA TYR A 378 3.42 26.44 -12.18
C TYR A 378 2.99 25.25 -11.33
N LEU A 379 1.81 24.71 -11.60
CA LEU A 379 1.32 23.47 -11.04
C LEU A 379 1.38 22.39 -12.12
N LEU A 380 1.97 21.24 -11.80
CA LEU A 380 1.87 20.07 -12.68
C LEU A 380 0.47 19.48 -12.54
N ASN A 381 -0.43 19.89 -13.42
CA ASN A 381 -1.80 19.43 -13.43
C ASN A 381 -1.93 18.26 -14.41
N GLN A 382 -2.36 17.11 -13.90
CA GLN A 382 -2.26 15.82 -14.59
C GLN A 382 -0.80 15.51 -14.98
N HIS A 383 -0.40 15.87 -16.21
CA HIS A 383 0.90 15.57 -16.77
C HIS A 383 1.52 16.76 -17.51
N ASP A 384 0.99 17.97 -17.29
CA ASP A 384 1.41 19.18 -17.97
C ASP A 384 1.50 20.38 -17.01
N TRP A 385 2.33 21.36 -17.37
CA TRP A 385 2.58 22.53 -16.55
C TRP A 385 1.52 23.60 -16.81
N GLU A 386 0.71 23.88 -15.79
CA GLU A 386 -0.26 24.98 -15.79
C GLU A 386 0.37 26.21 -15.12
N SER A 387 0.39 27.35 -15.82
CA SER A 387 1.05 28.57 -15.36
C SER A 387 0.11 29.54 -14.64
N PHE A 388 0.55 30.08 -13.51
CA PHE A 388 -0.18 31.05 -12.71
C PHE A 388 0.70 32.29 -12.50
N ARG A 389 0.35 33.38 -13.19
CA ARG A 389 1.11 34.64 -13.11
C ARG A 389 0.72 35.44 -11.87
N THR A 390 1.70 36.03 -11.21
CA THR A 390 1.50 36.88 -10.05
C THR A 390 1.48 38.33 -10.48
N ARG A 391 0.37 39.05 -10.26
CA ARG A 391 0.27 40.50 -10.52
C ARG A 391 0.21 41.32 -9.24
N LYS A 392 -0.25 40.70 -8.16
CA LYS A 392 -0.37 41.24 -6.81
C LYS A 392 -0.16 40.10 -5.81
N GLU A 393 0.13 40.45 -4.56
CA GLU A 393 0.43 39.46 -3.51
C GLU A 393 -0.67 38.41 -3.30
N SER A 394 -1.95 38.76 -3.51
CA SER A 394 -3.06 37.80 -3.36
C SER A 394 -3.06 36.69 -4.43
N ASP A 395 -2.26 36.84 -5.49
CA ASP A 395 -2.13 35.84 -6.56
C ASP A 395 -0.98 34.86 -6.28
N GLU A 396 -0.19 35.09 -5.22
CA GLU A 396 0.88 34.17 -4.81
C GLU A 396 0.30 32.87 -4.26
N LYS A 397 1.00 31.76 -4.50
CA LYS A 397 0.64 30.48 -3.88
C LYS A 397 1.31 30.36 -2.52
N GLU A 398 0.49 30.36 -1.48
CA GLU A 398 0.92 30.01 -0.12
C GLU A 398 1.10 28.49 0.00
N LEU A 399 2.25 28.08 0.54
CA LEU A 399 2.58 26.72 0.93
C LEU A 399 3.22 26.72 2.31
N PHE A 400 3.02 25.64 3.07
CA PHE A 400 3.51 25.49 4.43
C PHE A 400 4.72 24.56 4.47
N TYR A 401 5.69 24.83 5.33
CA TYR A 401 6.81 23.93 5.57
C TYR A 401 7.10 23.85 7.06
N ASP A 402 7.72 22.76 7.49
CA ASP A 402 7.97 22.48 8.90
C ASP A 402 9.30 21.74 9.09
N ASN A 403 9.57 21.33 10.33
CA ASN A 403 10.81 20.62 10.69
C ASN A 403 10.99 19.27 9.99
N ASP A 404 9.92 18.68 9.45
CA ASP A 404 9.97 17.43 8.70
C ASP A 404 10.06 17.67 7.18
N THR A 405 10.03 18.92 6.72
CA THR A 405 10.24 19.27 5.31
C THR A 405 11.71 19.09 4.93
N THR A 406 11.96 18.34 3.85
CA THR A 406 13.32 18.18 3.31
C THR A 406 13.62 19.27 2.28
N ILE A 407 14.67 20.06 2.52
CA ILE A 407 15.07 21.18 1.66
C ILE A 407 16.49 20.93 1.14
N TYR A 408 16.67 20.95 -0.18
CA TYR A 408 17.95 20.72 -0.82
C TYR A 408 18.35 21.89 -1.72
N ASP A 409 19.51 22.47 -1.44
CA ASP A 409 20.13 23.54 -2.22
C ASP A 409 20.97 22.92 -3.34
N LEU A 410 20.48 23.01 -4.58
CA LEU A 410 21.10 22.40 -5.75
C LEU A 410 22.43 23.08 -6.13
N GLU A 411 22.56 24.37 -5.86
CA GLU A 411 23.76 25.14 -6.20
C GLU A 411 24.92 24.76 -5.28
N ASN A 412 24.64 24.65 -3.99
CA ASN A 412 25.62 24.31 -2.96
C ASN A 412 25.71 22.80 -2.68
N LYS A 413 24.86 21.99 -3.32
CA LYS A 413 24.77 20.53 -3.18
C LYS A 413 24.66 20.05 -1.73
N LYS A 414 23.77 20.66 -0.96
CA LYS A 414 23.57 20.34 0.46
C LYS A 414 22.12 20.39 0.88
N TYR A 415 21.77 19.56 1.85
CA TYR A 415 20.52 19.73 2.60
C TYR A 415 20.66 20.92 3.56
N ILE A 416 19.57 21.67 3.72
CA ILE A 416 19.49 22.81 4.64
C ILE A 416 18.30 22.65 5.57
N LEU A 417 18.40 23.22 6.77
CA LEU A 417 17.32 23.21 7.74
C LEU A 417 16.26 24.27 7.41
N PRO A 418 14.99 24.08 7.81
CA PRO A 418 13.93 25.09 7.67
C PRO A 418 14.33 26.48 8.19
N LYS A 419 15.05 26.54 9.32
CA LYS A 419 15.57 27.80 9.86
C LYS A 419 16.62 28.47 8.96
N GLU A 420 17.46 27.68 8.29
CA GLU A 420 18.44 28.20 7.33
C GLU A 420 17.75 28.63 6.03
N PHE A 421 16.68 27.94 5.63
CA PHE A 421 15.86 28.32 4.49
C PHE A 421 15.15 29.66 4.71
N PHE A 422 14.60 29.89 5.91
CA PHE A 422 14.03 31.18 6.30
C PHE A 422 15.07 32.30 6.37
N ALA A 423 16.22 32.04 7.01
CA ALA A 423 17.24 33.06 7.24
C ALA A 423 18.17 33.33 6.03
N GLY A 424 18.09 32.50 4.99
CA GLY A 424 18.94 32.56 3.81
C GLY A 424 18.42 33.49 2.71
N ASP A 425 19.27 33.79 1.74
CA ASP A 425 18.97 34.65 0.60
C ASP A 425 18.26 33.90 -0.55
N TYR A 426 17.22 33.12 -0.22
CA TYR A 426 16.42 32.34 -1.18
C TYR A 426 15.25 33.15 -1.77
N ALA A 427 14.77 34.14 -1.02
CA ALA A 427 13.78 35.13 -1.44
C ALA A 427 14.27 36.51 -0.98
N VAL A 428 14.33 37.48 -1.89
CA VAL A 428 14.87 38.83 -1.66
C VAL A 428 13.94 39.89 -2.24
N ASP A 429 13.81 41.01 -1.54
CA ASP A 429 13.03 42.14 -2.05
C ASP A 429 13.83 42.92 -3.09
N GLU A 430 13.71 42.51 -4.35
CA GLU A 430 14.41 43.11 -5.49
C GLU A 430 13.97 44.56 -5.80
N GLU A 431 12.86 45.04 -5.21
CA GLU A 431 12.29 46.37 -5.50
C GLU A 431 12.75 47.47 -4.53
N THR A 432 13.53 47.12 -3.51
CA THR A 432 14.08 48.11 -2.57
C THR A 432 15.44 48.63 -3.04
N ASP A 433 15.45 49.85 -3.58
CA ASP A 433 16.65 50.60 -4.01
C ASP A 433 17.62 50.93 -2.85
N ASP A 434 17.26 50.63 -1.59
CA ASP A 434 17.99 51.01 -0.37
C ASP A 434 18.81 49.87 0.28
N ASP A 435 18.82 48.64 -0.27
CA ASP A 435 19.67 47.56 0.28
C ASP A 435 20.99 47.40 -0.52
N ASP A 436 22.01 48.15 -0.09
CA ASP A 436 23.40 48.07 -0.58
C ASP A 436 23.91 46.61 -0.66
N ARG A 437 23.39 45.71 0.18
CA ARG A 437 23.76 44.29 0.19
C ARG A 437 23.24 43.55 -1.05
N ILE A 438 22.02 43.84 -1.49
CA ILE A 438 21.38 43.17 -2.64
C ILE A 438 22.07 43.59 -3.93
N GLU A 439 22.29 44.91 -4.11
CA GLU A 439 22.93 45.44 -5.32
C GLU A 439 24.38 44.94 -5.42
N LYS A 440 25.15 45.02 -4.32
CA LYS A 440 26.56 44.59 -4.27
C LYS A 440 26.75 43.09 -4.51
N ASN A 441 25.83 42.26 -4.03
CA ASN A 441 25.93 40.80 -4.15
C ASN A 441 25.11 40.23 -5.31
N HIS A 442 24.41 41.08 -6.08
CA HIS A 442 23.53 40.71 -7.18
C HIS A 442 22.52 39.61 -6.78
N LEU A 443 21.92 39.75 -5.60
CA LEU A 443 20.95 38.78 -5.09
C LEU A 443 19.65 38.85 -5.89
N LYS A 444 19.05 37.68 -6.11
CA LYS A 444 17.77 37.51 -6.80
C LYS A 444 16.99 36.38 -6.18
N ASP A 445 15.69 36.40 -6.39
CA ASP A 445 14.83 35.29 -5.95
C ASP A 445 15.27 33.98 -6.58
N TRP A 446 15.34 32.95 -5.75
CA TRP A 446 15.59 31.59 -6.20
C TRP A 446 14.30 30.96 -6.71
N HIS A 447 14.45 29.79 -7.30
CA HIS A 447 13.37 29.02 -7.88
C HIS A 447 13.35 27.62 -7.27
N GLY A 448 12.16 27.06 -7.09
CA GLY A 448 11.98 25.75 -6.47
C GLY A 448 11.26 24.76 -7.39
N TYR A 449 11.65 23.50 -7.33
CA TYR A 449 10.73 22.37 -7.58
C TYR A 449 10.26 21.85 -6.23
N ILE A 450 8.95 21.75 -6.06
CA ILE A 450 8.33 21.53 -4.77
C ILE A 450 7.35 20.36 -4.89
N TYR A 451 7.51 19.36 -4.04
CA TYR A 451 6.57 18.25 -3.88
C TYR A 451 5.80 18.45 -2.57
N THR A 452 4.48 18.46 -2.65
CA THR A 452 3.59 18.76 -1.51
C THR A 452 2.62 17.63 -1.26
N ASP A 453 2.11 17.56 -0.03
CA ASP A 453 0.89 16.85 0.36
C ASP A 453 -0.14 17.89 0.81
N GLY A 454 -1.19 18.09 0.01
CA GLY A 454 -2.01 19.29 0.08
C GLY A 454 -1.15 20.53 -0.14
N ASP A 455 -1.26 21.49 0.77
CA ASP A 455 -0.44 22.71 0.77
C ASP A 455 0.83 22.59 1.62
N ARG A 456 1.08 21.44 2.25
CA ARG A 456 2.28 21.18 3.04
C ARG A 456 3.41 20.66 2.16
N ILE A 457 4.56 21.33 2.18
CA ILE A 457 5.77 20.91 1.49
C ILE A 457 6.38 19.72 2.23
N THR A 458 6.51 18.60 1.51
CA THR A 458 7.25 17.44 2.00
C THR A 458 8.70 17.51 1.54
N SER A 459 8.94 18.00 0.32
CA SER A 459 10.28 18.09 -0.27
C SER A 459 10.39 19.28 -1.24
N ILE A 460 11.52 19.97 -1.20
CA ILE A 460 11.82 21.08 -2.12
C ILE A 460 13.30 21.05 -2.54
N ILE A 461 13.54 21.21 -3.84
CA ILE A 461 14.86 21.56 -4.39
C ILE A 461 14.85 23.02 -4.81
N VAL A 462 15.84 23.79 -4.36
CA VAL A 462 16.01 25.20 -4.72
C VAL A 462 17.24 25.42 -5.60
N GLN A 463 17.12 26.33 -6.55
CA GLN A 463 18.16 26.68 -7.53
C GLN A 463 18.05 28.15 -7.96
N LYS A 464 19.13 28.74 -8.45
CA LYS A 464 19.14 30.17 -8.82
C LYS A 464 18.31 30.51 -10.06
N LYS A 465 18.17 29.55 -10.98
CA LYS A 465 17.47 29.76 -12.26
C LYS A 465 16.40 28.69 -12.47
N LEU A 466 15.20 29.11 -12.87
CA LEU A 466 14.17 28.18 -13.32
C LEU A 466 14.58 27.53 -14.64
N ASP A 467 14.35 26.23 -14.78
CA ASP A 467 14.50 25.55 -16.05
C ASP A 467 13.37 25.91 -17.03
N THR A 468 13.56 25.62 -18.30
CA THR A 468 12.50 25.80 -19.30
C THR A 468 11.43 24.72 -19.15
N LEU A 469 10.32 25.04 -18.49
CA LEU A 469 9.23 24.09 -18.23
C LEU A 469 8.52 23.61 -19.50
N SER A 470 8.47 24.41 -20.56
CA SER A 470 7.81 24.05 -21.84
C SER A 470 8.52 22.93 -22.62
N ARG A 471 9.75 22.57 -22.25
CA ARG A 471 10.49 21.43 -22.80
C ARG A 471 10.30 20.15 -21.99
N GLN A 472 9.79 20.29 -20.77
CA GLN A 472 9.62 19.18 -19.87
C GLN A 472 8.43 18.34 -20.29
N ARG A 473 8.52 17.06 -19.97
CA ARG A 473 7.46 16.08 -20.17
C ARG A 473 7.45 15.10 -19.02
N VAL A 474 6.30 14.47 -18.84
CA VAL A 474 6.14 13.38 -17.90
C VAL A 474 6.42 12.04 -18.58
N THR A 475 7.18 11.20 -17.90
CA THR A 475 7.51 9.84 -18.30
C THR A 475 7.25 8.87 -17.16
N ASN A 476 6.54 7.79 -17.47
CA ASN A 476 6.40 6.64 -16.59
C ASN A 476 7.32 5.51 -17.05
N GLY A 477 7.82 4.69 -16.13
CA GLY A 477 8.65 3.54 -16.46
C GLY A 477 8.95 2.65 -15.26
N VAL A 478 9.55 1.48 -15.53
CA VAL A 478 9.99 0.53 -14.51
C VAL A 478 11.52 0.52 -14.50
N VAL A 479 12.13 0.66 -13.32
CA VAL A 479 13.58 0.63 -13.14
C VAL A 479 14.10 -0.74 -13.55
N GLN A 480 14.96 -0.76 -14.57
CA GLN A 480 15.79 -1.91 -14.90
C GLN A 480 17.04 -1.91 -14.01
N LYS A 481 17.69 -0.75 -13.91
CA LYS A 481 18.85 -0.51 -13.05
C LYS A 481 19.07 0.99 -12.86
N ALA A 482 19.74 1.35 -11.77
CA ALA A 482 20.33 2.67 -11.55
C ALA A 482 21.84 2.51 -11.32
N GLU A 483 22.65 3.34 -11.96
CA GLU A 483 24.12 3.29 -11.83
C GLU A 483 24.74 4.69 -11.91
N ASP A 484 25.87 4.87 -11.24
CA ASP A 484 26.70 6.06 -11.38
C ASP A 484 27.57 5.97 -12.64
N ASP A 485 27.17 6.68 -13.70
CA ASP A 485 27.90 6.71 -14.96
C ASP A 485 29.07 7.71 -14.87
N LYS A 486 30.28 7.26 -15.21
CA LYS A 486 31.51 8.06 -15.07
C LYS A 486 31.52 9.39 -15.84
N LEU A 487 30.69 9.53 -16.88
CA LEU A 487 30.67 10.73 -17.73
C LEU A 487 29.54 11.69 -17.37
N VAL A 488 28.41 11.16 -16.89
CA VAL A 488 27.18 11.95 -16.71
C VAL A 488 26.61 11.88 -15.29
N GLY A 489 27.18 11.07 -14.41
CA GLY A 489 26.72 10.83 -13.05
C GLY A 489 25.56 9.83 -12.98
N TRP A 490 24.82 9.87 -11.87
CA TRP A 490 23.73 8.94 -11.61
C TRP A 490 22.71 8.89 -12.75
N THR A 491 22.48 7.70 -13.29
CA THR A 491 21.59 7.45 -14.42
C THR A 491 20.72 6.24 -14.16
N VAL A 492 19.41 6.39 -14.36
CA VAL A 492 18.43 5.29 -14.30
C VAL A 492 18.03 4.85 -15.71
N TYR A 493 17.92 3.53 -15.86
CA TYR A 493 17.49 2.86 -17.08
C TYR A 493 16.09 2.30 -16.86
N LEU A 494 15.16 2.68 -17.73
CA LEU A 494 13.74 2.38 -17.58
C LEU A 494 13.26 1.50 -18.73
N THR A 495 12.67 0.36 -18.38
CA THR A 495 11.85 -0.43 -19.29
C THR A 495 10.39 -0.01 -19.18
N ASP A 496 9.59 -0.45 -20.17
CA ASP A 496 8.17 -0.14 -20.27
C ASP A 496 7.89 1.35 -20.15
N GLY A 497 8.75 2.15 -20.76
CA GLY A 497 8.68 3.60 -20.73
C GLY A 497 7.45 4.12 -21.49
N LYS A 498 6.74 5.10 -20.95
CA LYS A 498 5.68 5.85 -21.64
C LYS A 498 5.91 7.34 -21.45
N ASP A 499 5.86 8.12 -22.53
CA ASP A 499 5.89 9.59 -22.45
C ASP A 499 4.48 10.13 -22.62
N TYR A 500 4.07 11.07 -21.79
CA TYR A 500 2.85 11.82 -22.05
C TYR A 500 3.05 12.80 -23.21
N SER A 501 2.16 12.78 -24.20
CA SER A 501 2.16 13.73 -25.32
C SER A 501 1.05 14.74 -25.12
N GLN A 502 1.40 15.96 -24.72
CA GLN A 502 0.46 17.08 -24.61
C GLN A 502 -0.31 17.32 -25.92
N ARG A 503 0.38 17.29 -27.06
CA ARG A 503 -0.22 17.49 -28.39
C ARG A 503 -1.32 16.47 -28.74
N HIS A 504 -1.20 15.23 -28.27
CA HIS A 504 -2.15 14.16 -28.57
C HIS A 504 -3.02 13.78 -27.36
N GLU A 505 -2.83 14.46 -26.24
CA GLU A 505 -3.49 14.19 -24.95
C GLU A 505 -3.49 12.71 -24.57
N LYS A 506 -2.35 12.04 -24.79
CA LYS A 506 -2.21 10.60 -24.52
C LYS A 506 -0.81 10.14 -24.14
N TRP A 507 -0.77 9.02 -23.43
CA TRP A 507 0.45 8.27 -23.16
C TRP A 507 0.95 7.54 -24.40
N MET A 508 2.24 7.75 -24.71
CA MET A 508 2.94 7.17 -25.84
C MET A 508 3.98 6.16 -25.35
N ALA A 509 3.68 4.88 -25.51
CA ALA A 509 4.61 3.80 -25.17
C ALA A 509 5.90 3.89 -25.99
N LYS A 510 7.04 3.62 -25.35
CA LYS A 510 8.35 3.51 -25.96
C LYS A 510 8.67 2.06 -26.25
N ASN A 511 9.32 1.84 -27.38
CA ASN A 511 9.77 0.54 -27.87
C ASN A 511 11.20 0.18 -27.46
N THR A 512 11.83 1.02 -26.63
CA THR A 512 13.22 0.93 -26.20
C THR A 512 13.36 1.42 -24.75
N THR A 513 14.46 1.03 -24.11
CA THR A 513 14.83 1.49 -22.77
C THR A 513 15.09 2.99 -22.78
N ILE A 514 14.50 3.71 -21.82
CA ILE A 514 14.74 5.15 -21.62
C ILE A 514 15.88 5.31 -20.61
N ARG A 515 16.78 6.27 -20.87
CA ARG A 515 17.82 6.67 -19.92
C ARG A 515 17.49 8.04 -19.36
N VAL A 516 17.59 8.21 -18.04
CA VAL A 516 17.35 9.48 -17.35
C VAL A 516 18.45 9.73 -16.35
N ASN A 517 19.10 10.88 -16.43
CA ASN A 517 20.06 11.37 -15.45
C ASN A 517 19.36 11.92 -14.21
N LEU A 518 19.94 11.64 -13.04
CA LEU A 518 19.37 11.92 -11.73
C LEU A 518 20.18 12.92 -10.92
N GLU A 519 21.33 13.42 -11.41
CA GLU A 519 22.22 14.34 -10.69
C GLU A 519 21.52 15.62 -10.18
N LYS A 520 20.48 16.06 -10.91
CA LYS A 520 19.71 17.26 -10.58
C LYS A 520 18.25 16.96 -10.24
N ALA A 521 17.93 15.69 -9.98
CA ALA A 521 16.56 15.26 -9.75
C ALA A 521 16.23 15.23 -8.26
N MET A 522 15.04 15.70 -7.91
CA MET A 522 14.40 15.39 -6.64
C MET A 522 13.78 14.00 -6.74
N ILE A 523 14.35 13.01 -6.06
CA ILE A 523 13.81 11.65 -6.04
C ILE A 523 13.03 11.45 -4.75
N VAL A 524 11.71 11.29 -4.86
CA VAL A 524 10.80 11.14 -3.71
C VAL A 524 10.28 9.72 -3.63
N LYS A 525 10.46 9.09 -2.47
CA LYS A 525 9.88 7.78 -2.12
C LYS A 525 9.28 7.88 -0.72
N ASN A 526 8.00 7.52 -0.58
CA ASN A 526 7.26 7.67 0.68
C ASN A 526 7.38 9.08 1.30
N GLU A 527 7.21 10.12 0.46
CA GLU A 527 7.28 11.56 0.83
C GLU A 527 8.64 12.06 1.35
N LYS A 528 9.69 11.26 1.22
CA LYS A 528 11.06 11.65 1.58
C LYS A 528 11.94 11.69 0.34
N ILE A 529 12.87 12.63 0.32
CA ILE A 529 13.95 12.62 -0.67
C ILE A 529 14.86 11.42 -0.38
N ILE A 530 15.10 10.60 -1.40
CA ILE A 530 16.04 9.50 -1.37
C ILE A 530 17.20 9.76 -2.33
N SER A 531 18.30 9.05 -2.10
CA SER A 531 19.43 9.02 -3.03
C SER A 531 19.14 8.13 -4.24
N PRO A 532 19.82 8.34 -5.39
CA PRO A 532 19.68 7.47 -6.56
C PRO A 532 20.04 6.00 -6.29
N GLU A 533 20.93 5.74 -5.33
CA GLU A 533 21.37 4.39 -4.91
C GLU A 533 20.24 3.56 -4.30
N GLU A 534 19.21 4.20 -3.76
CA GLU A 534 18.07 3.56 -3.12
C GLU A 534 16.99 3.10 -4.12
N LEU A 535 17.15 3.42 -5.41
CA LEU A 535 16.29 2.92 -6.48
C LEU A 535 16.58 1.45 -6.74
N GLN A 536 15.53 0.63 -6.69
CA GLN A 536 15.64 -0.81 -6.89
C GLN A 536 15.09 -1.21 -8.25
N ALA A 537 15.64 -2.28 -8.84
CA ALA A 537 15.04 -2.89 -10.02
C ALA A 537 13.59 -3.29 -9.73
N GLY A 538 12.69 -2.98 -10.65
CA GLY A 538 11.24 -3.14 -10.49
C GLY A 538 10.53 -1.95 -9.85
N ASP A 539 11.23 -0.96 -9.29
CA ASP A 539 10.60 0.28 -8.83
C ASP A 539 9.91 0.97 -10.02
N ARG A 540 8.68 1.43 -9.82
CA ARG A 540 7.92 2.17 -10.83
C ARG A 540 8.12 3.65 -10.60
N LEU A 541 8.43 4.41 -11.65
CA LEU A 541 8.75 5.82 -11.55
C LEU A 541 7.76 6.67 -12.35
N TYR A 542 7.34 7.78 -11.75
CA TYR A 542 6.68 8.91 -12.41
C TYR A 542 7.67 10.07 -12.45
N ILE A 543 8.06 10.51 -13.66
CA ILE A 543 9.22 11.38 -13.84
C ILE A 543 8.84 12.63 -14.62
N VAL A 544 9.06 13.79 -14.03
CA VAL A 544 9.17 15.05 -14.75
C VAL A 544 10.61 15.21 -15.22
N ARG A 545 10.84 15.29 -16.53
CA ARG A 545 12.18 15.41 -17.12
C ARG A 545 12.23 16.40 -18.26
N ASP A 546 13.38 17.05 -18.40
CA ASP A 546 13.79 17.76 -19.62
C ASP A 546 14.76 16.86 -20.40
N ASP A 547 14.22 16.21 -21.42
CA ASP A 547 14.91 15.20 -22.22
C ASP A 547 15.67 14.16 -21.36
N PHE A 548 17.00 14.15 -21.38
CA PHE A 548 17.81 13.21 -20.58
C PHE A 548 17.82 13.54 -19.08
N THR A 549 17.47 14.77 -18.67
CA THR A 549 17.65 15.24 -17.28
C THR A 549 16.37 15.12 -16.47
N GLY A 550 16.36 14.30 -15.42
CA GLY A 550 15.28 14.25 -14.43
C GLY A 550 15.23 15.52 -13.58
N LYS A 551 14.02 15.99 -13.26
CA LYS A 551 13.76 17.14 -12.38
C LYS A 551 13.06 16.71 -11.11
N VAL A 552 11.97 15.97 -11.26
CA VAL A 552 11.23 15.35 -10.16
C VAL A 552 10.95 13.91 -10.52
N VAL A 553 11.32 12.98 -9.65
CA VAL A 553 11.14 11.55 -9.81
C VAL A 553 10.36 11.07 -8.59
N VAL A 554 9.17 10.52 -8.80
CA VAL A 554 8.34 9.95 -7.72
C VAL A 554 8.32 8.44 -7.87
N VAL A 555 8.79 7.73 -6.84
CA VAL A 555 8.76 6.27 -6.76
C VAL A 555 7.38 5.83 -6.28
N LYS A 556 6.81 4.82 -6.96
CA LYS A 556 5.41 4.40 -6.87
C LYS A 556 5.15 3.14 -6.04
#